data_AF-A0A527UUB0-F1
#
_entry.id   AF-A0A527UUB0-F1
#
_cell.length_a   1.000
_cell.length_b   1.000
_cell.length_c   1.000
_cell.angle_alpha   90.00
_cell.angle_beta   90.00
_cell.angle_gamma   90.00
#
_symmetry.space_group_name_H-M   'P 1'
#
loop_
_entity.id
_entity.type
_entity.pdbx_description
1 polymer ?
#
loop_
_entity_poly.entity_id
_entity_poly.type
_entity_poly.pdbx_seq_one_letter_code
_entity_poly.pdbx_strand_id
1 'polypeptide(L)'
;VSIGPQQAQETLRTALAMAADRAILVKTDEQTEPLGVAKVLKGVVEAVKPGLVILGKQAIDDDSNQTGQMLAALLGWAQGTFA
;
A
#
# COMPACT_ATOMS: atom_id res chain seq x y z
N VAL A 1 0.33 1.93 -6.09
CA VAL A 1 -0.22 2.93 -5.14
C VAL A 1 0.87 3.27 -4.15
N SER A 2 1.06 4.53 -3.78
CA SER A 2 1.98 4.94 -2.73
C SER A 2 1.33 6.03 -1.88
N ILE A 3 1.58 6.01 -0.58
CA ILE A 3 1.01 6.93 0.41
C ILE A 3 2.20 7.64 1.06
N GLY A 4 2.24 8.96 1.00
CA GLY A 4 3.37 9.72 1.51
C GLY A 4 3.56 11.07 0.83
N PRO A 5 4.73 11.71 1.01
CA PRO A 5 4.95 13.07 0.54
C PRO A 5 5.07 13.12 -0.98
N GLN A 6 5.17 14.32 -1.55
CA GLN A 6 5.25 14.52 -3.00
C GLN A 6 6.38 13.70 -3.65
N GLN A 7 7.49 13.49 -2.94
CA GLN A 7 8.66 12.74 -3.39
C GLN A 7 8.33 11.26 -3.67
N ALA A 8 7.31 10.68 -3.04
CA ALA A 8 6.86 9.30 -3.31
C ALA A 8 6.39 9.11 -4.77
N GLN A 9 6.17 10.20 -5.51
CA GLN A 9 5.92 10.15 -6.94
C GLN A 9 7.08 9.53 -7.74
N GLU A 10 8.33 9.62 -7.27
CA GLU A 10 9.48 8.99 -7.93
C GLU A 10 9.39 7.46 -7.90
N THR A 11 9.05 6.90 -6.73
CA THR A 11 8.81 5.45 -6.59
C THR A 11 7.68 4.97 -7.50
N LEU A 12 6.62 5.77 -7.65
CA LEU A 12 5.52 5.49 -8.57
C LEU A 12 5.97 5.52 -10.04
N ARG A 13 6.86 6.45 -10.42
CA ARG A 13 7.45 6.48 -11.77
C ARG A 13 8.25 5.21 -12.06
N THR A 14 8.99 4.69 -11.09
CA THR A 14 9.68 3.40 -11.23
C THR A 14 8.70 2.25 -11.47
N ALA A 15 7.59 2.21 -10.72
CA ALA A 15 6.56 1.18 -10.92
C ALA A 15 5.92 1.27 -12.33
N LEU A 16 5.67 2.48 -12.83
CA LEU A 16 5.18 2.70 -14.20
C LEU A 16 6.20 2.23 -15.24
N ALA A 17 7.50 2.50 -15.03
CA ALA A 17 8.56 2.01 -15.89
C ALA A 17 8.68 0.48 -15.90
N MET A 18 8.27 -0.18 -14.81
CA MET A 18 8.15 -1.63 -14.68
C MET A 18 6.81 -2.18 -15.21
N ALA A 19 6.12 -1.43 -16.08
CA ALA A 19 4.87 -1.79 -16.75
C ALA A 19 3.60 -1.79 -15.88
N ALA A 20 3.58 -1.05 -14.76
CA ALA A 20 2.30 -0.74 -14.13
C ALA A 20 1.44 0.17 -15.05
N ASP A 21 0.17 -0.16 -15.26
CA ASP A 21 -0.72 0.61 -16.15
C ASP A 21 -1.03 2.01 -15.62
N ARG A 22 -1.12 2.15 -14.30
CA ARG A 22 -1.48 3.40 -13.62
C ARG A 22 -0.87 3.49 -12.23
N ALA A 23 -0.61 4.72 -11.81
CA ALA A 23 -0.11 5.05 -10.48
C ALA A 23 -1.12 5.92 -9.73
N ILE A 24 -1.17 5.72 -8.41
CA ILE A 24 -1.98 6.54 -7.49
C ILE A 24 -1.04 6.99 -6.38
N LEU A 25 -0.90 8.30 -6.23
CA LEU A 25 -0.26 8.94 -5.08
C LEU A 25 -1.36 9.41 -4.13
N VAL A 26 -1.38 8.87 -2.92
CA VAL A 26 -2.17 9.44 -1.82
C VAL A 26 -1.23 10.35 -1.04
N LYS A 27 -1.30 11.64 -1.34
CA LYS A 27 -0.36 12.63 -0.79
C LYS A 27 -0.67 12.90 0.68
N THR A 28 0.35 12.80 1.52
CA THR A 28 0.33 13.27 2.92
C THR A 28 1.74 13.66 3.33
N ASP A 29 1.87 14.71 4.13
CA ASP A 29 3.14 15.10 4.76
C ASP A 29 3.23 14.57 6.20
N GLU A 30 2.20 13.85 6.68
CA GLU A 30 2.16 13.22 7.99
C GLU A 30 2.94 11.90 8.00
N GLN A 31 3.50 11.55 9.16
CA GLN A 31 4.12 10.25 9.36
C GLN A 31 3.04 9.17 9.34
N THR A 32 3.21 8.16 8.48
CA THR A 32 2.25 7.08 8.35
C THR A 32 2.62 5.90 9.24
N GLU A 33 1.64 5.36 9.95
CA GLU A 33 1.73 4.10 10.70
C GLU A 33 1.00 2.96 9.96
N PRO A 34 1.32 1.68 10.20
CA PRO A 34 0.75 0.54 9.48
C PRO A 34 -0.78 0.53 9.41
N LEU A 35 -1.47 0.85 10.52
CA LEU A 35 -2.93 0.89 10.55
C LEU A 35 -3.51 2.02 9.68
N GLY A 36 -2.88 3.19 9.70
CA GLY A 36 -3.24 4.32 8.86
C GLY A 36 -3.10 3.97 7.38
N VAL A 37 -1.95 3.38 6.99
CA VAL A 37 -1.70 2.90 5.63
C VAL A 37 -2.74 1.87 5.21
N ALA A 38 -3.05 0.88 6.06
CA ALA A 38 -4.05 -0.15 5.76
C ALA A 38 -5.46 0.43 5.55
N LYS A 39 -5.89 1.42 6.36
CA LYS A 39 -7.18 2.09 6.17
C LYS A 39 -7.26 2.88 4.86
N VAL A 40 -6.18 3.58 4.50
CA VAL A 40 -6.11 4.31 3.22
C VAL A 40 -6.16 3.32 2.05
N LEU A 41 -5.37 2.24 2.11
CA LEU A 41 -5.39 1.20 1.08
C LEU A 41 -6.75 0.53 0.95
N LYS A 42 -7.49 0.31 2.05
CA LYS A 42 -8.88 -0.18 1.99
C LYS A 42 -9.75 0.73 1.12
N GLY A 43 -9.71 2.05 1.35
CA GLY A 43 -10.49 3.00 0.54
C GLY A 43 -10.10 2.96 -0.94
N VAL A 44 -8.81 2.77 -1.24
CA VAL A 44 -8.34 2.57 -2.62
C VAL A 44 -8.86 1.26 -3.21
N VAL A 45 -8.85 0.16 -2.46
CA VAL A 45 -9.38 -1.14 -2.89
C VAL A 45 -10.88 -1.05 -3.18
N GLU A 46 -11.66 -0.36 -2.36
CA GLU A 46 -13.10 -0.16 -2.57
C GLU A 46 -13.39 0.65 -3.85
N ALA A 47 -12.56 1.66 -4.15
CA ALA A 47 -12.70 2.49 -5.34
C ALA A 47 -12.22 1.78 -6.62
N VAL A 48 -11.10 1.07 -6.56
CA VAL A 48 -10.45 0.45 -7.72
C VAL A 48 -11.01 -0.96 -7.99
N LYS A 49 -11.55 -1.62 -6.97
CA LYS A 49 -12.06 -3.00 -7.00
C LYS A 49 -11.09 -4.01 -7.62
N PRO A 50 -9.81 -4.07 -7.18
CA PRO A 50 -8.88 -5.07 -7.67
C PRO A 50 -9.30 -6.48 -7.20
N GLY A 51 -8.95 -7.51 -7.95
CA GLY A 51 -9.12 -8.91 -7.53
C GLY A 51 -8.00 -9.43 -6.62
N LEU A 52 -6.86 -8.74 -6.58
CA LEU A 52 -5.67 -9.11 -5.80
C LEU A 52 -4.91 -7.84 -5.39
N VAL A 53 -4.34 -7.84 -4.18
CA VAL A 53 -3.43 -6.80 -3.71
C VAL A 53 -2.08 -7.45 -3.39
N ILE A 54 -1.00 -6.90 -3.92
CA ILE A 54 0.38 -7.31 -3.64
C ILE A 54 1.05 -6.22 -2.82
N LEU A 55 1.63 -6.59 -1.69
CA LEU A 55 2.44 -5.73 -0.83
C LEU A 55 3.80 -6.40 -0.57
N GLY A 56 4.81 -5.60 -0.22
CA GLY A 56 6.03 -6.14 0.37
C GLY A 56 5.77 -6.74 1.76
N LYS A 57 6.66 -7.63 2.23
CA LYS A 57 6.58 -8.23 3.57
C LYS A 57 6.65 -7.17 4.66
N GLN A 58 7.71 -6.38 4.67
CA GLN A 58 7.96 -5.33 5.64
C GLN A 58 8.63 -4.14 4.95
N ALA A 59 8.35 -2.95 5.45
CA ALA A 59 9.12 -1.77 5.10
C ALA A 59 10.36 -1.72 6.01
N ILE A 60 11.49 -1.27 5.47
CA ILE A 60 12.79 -1.32 6.18
C ILE A 60 12.85 -0.24 7.29
N ASP A 61 12.04 0.80 7.17
CA ASP A 61 11.97 1.93 8.09
C ASP A 61 11.25 1.61 9.41
N ASP A 62 10.09 0.95 9.34
CA ASP A 62 9.29 0.59 10.52
C ASP A 62 9.42 -0.87 10.97
N ASP A 63 9.98 -1.73 10.11
CA ASP A 63 10.19 -3.18 10.29
C ASP A 63 8.99 -3.94 10.91
N SER A 64 7.78 -3.48 10.62
CA SER A 64 6.60 -3.87 11.40
C SER A 64 5.90 -5.14 10.90
N ASN A 65 6.04 -5.48 9.60
CA ASN A 65 5.34 -6.62 8.96
C ASN A 65 3.84 -6.66 9.34
N GLN A 66 3.11 -5.55 9.15
CA GLN A 66 1.74 -5.39 9.66
C GLN A 66 0.73 -4.90 8.62
N THR A 67 1.15 -4.00 7.72
CA THR A 67 0.23 -3.33 6.77
C THR A 67 -0.59 -4.31 5.94
N GLY A 68 0.04 -5.37 5.42
CA GLY A 68 -0.64 -6.38 4.61
C GLY A 68 -1.68 -7.17 5.42
N GLN A 69 -1.30 -7.62 6.62
CA GLN A 69 -2.17 -8.38 7.52
C GLN A 69 -3.38 -7.55 7.97
N MET A 70 -3.15 -6.28 8.33
CA MET A 70 -4.20 -5.36 8.74
C MET A 70 -5.15 -5.06 7.59
N LEU A 71 -4.64 -4.84 6.37
CA LEU A 71 -5.48 -4.62 5.19
C LEU A 71 -6.37 -5.84 4.91
N ALA A 72 -5.81 -7.05 4.95
CA ALA A 72 -6.57 -8.28 4.75
C ALA A 72 -7.71 -8.42 5.78
N ALA A 73 -7.42 -8.16 7.06
CA ALA A 73 -8.43 -8.18 8.12
C ALA A 73 -9.54 -7.13 7.89
N LEU A 74 -9.18 -5.91 7.48
CA LEU A 74 -10.11 -4.82 7.22
C LEU A 74 -11.02 -5.04 6.01
N LEU A 75 -10.56 -5.83 5.03
CA LEU A 75 -11.31 -6.23 3.84
C LEU A 75 -12.08 -7.54 4.01
N GLY A 76 -11.78 -8.32 5.06
CA GLY A 76 -12.28 -9.68 5.23
C GLY A 76 -11.75 -10.65 4.17
N TRP A 77 -10.54 -10.41 3.66
CA TRP A 77 -9.92 -11.22 2.60
C TRP A 77 -8.94 -12.24 3.19
N ALA A 78 -8.76 -13.36 2.48
CA ALA A 78 -7.66 -14.27 2.76
C ALA A 78 -6.31 -13.58 2.50
N GLN A 79 -5.28 -14.00 3.23
CA GLN A 79 -3.91 -13.48 3.08
C GLN A 79 -2.92 -14.62 2.85
N GLY A 80 -1.89 -14.35 2.05
CA GLY A 80 -0.74 -15.22 1.86
C GLY A 80 0.54 -14.47 2.23
N THR A 81 0.87 -14.44 3.52
CA THR A 81 2.05 -13.74 4.06
C THR A 81 3.12 -14.73 4.51
N PHE A 82 4.35 -14.25 4.64
CA PHE A 82 5.49 -15.02 5.13
C PHE A 82 5.88 -14.51 6.53
N ALA A 83 6.11 -15.45 7.47
CA ALA A 83 6.58 -15.14 8.83
C ALA A 83 7.92 -14.37 8.80
#